data_AF-W6V3Y0-F1
#
_entry.id   AF-W6V3Y0-F1
#
_cell.length_a   1.000
_cell.length_b   1.000
_cell.length_c   1.000
_cell.angle_alpha   90.00
_cell.angle_beta   90.00
_cell.angle_gamma   90.00
#
_symmetry.space_group_name_H-M   'P 1'
#
loop_
_entity.id
_entity.type
_entity.pdbx_description
1 polymer ?
#
loop_
_entity_poly.entity_id
_entity_poly.type
_entity_poly.pdbx_seq_one_letter_code
_entity_poly.pdbx_strand_id
1 'polypeptide(L)'
;MSTDELLVENSPARFASSTVSESWIYIPGAREGIEGADVGINRTLARGNINGMEIVIPPTQIFVGDRVEVFIRHPTSPALPIIWFDVPSGYNGDALSKRIQVKDIPEGFSTWFYRVNGVESGHLEVFAKTELPGGIDPQPEYPGHRLLRAPVITPSVIDGTQDVIVTVQPWQGMRHNDTVAFQYVGWRIAHKVLKSEIGQSVELTISQEMIAADGSGQALLQYWVTDEVGNMASDHSIGLMVDIQDANHAQRLPAPKVSETDQDNAIYMTALGAKSVKVTVLTPASVFAPTDVVELDWRGEPRTGLPQPFTSSQTVTSTTGAPETELTFEVPNAVVQRLAGGFANVAYTQVTASGERRLSKYVQVFIVGNTRRID
;
A
#
# COMPACT_ATOMS: atom_id res chain seq x y z
N MET A 1 13.47 -43.91 45.21
CA MET A 1 13.48 -42.82 44.22
C MET A 1 13.48 -41.50 44.95
N SER A 2 14.37 -40.60 44.54
CA SER A 2 14.37 -39.20 44.95
C SER A 2 13.07 -38.50 44.49
N THR A 3 12.65 -37.44 45.19
CA THR A 3 11.53 -36.59 44.77
C THR A 3 11.76 -36.01 43.36
N ASP A 4 13.02 -35.76 42.99
CA ASP A 4 13.39 -35.28 41.65
C ASP A 4 13.24 -36.38 40.58
N GLU A 5 13.54 -37.65 40.91
CA GLU A 5 13.35 -38.77 39.99
C GLU A 5 11.85 -39.02 39.71
N LEU A 6 10.99 -38.85 40.71
CA LEU A 6 9.53 -38.97 40.57
C LEU A 6 8.89 -37.84 39.74
N LEU A 7 9.49 -36.64 39.76
CA LEU A 7 9.04 -35.50 38.93
C LEU A 7 9.40 -35.70 37.45
N VAL A 8 10.57 -36.26 37.18
CA VAL A 8 11.00 -36.62 35.81
C VAL A 8 10.17 -37.79 35.26
N GLU A 9 9.92 -38.81 36.08
CA GLU A 9 9.20 -40.02 35.65
C GLU A 9 7.70 -39.79 35.38
N ASN A 10 7.10 -38.73 35.92
CA ASN A 10 5.69 -38.40 35.66
C ASN A 10 5.50 -37.22 34.70
N SER A 11 6.58 -36.64 34.18
CA SER A 11 6.50 -35.47 33.30
C SER A 11 6.03 -35.85 31.89
N PRO A 12 5.00 -35.18 31.33
CA PRO A 12 4.60 -35.34 29.93
C PRO A 12 5.70 -34.98 28.93
N ALA A 13 6.66 -34.13 29.32
CA ALA A 13 7.77 -33.67 28.49
C ALA A 13 8.74 -34.79 28.08
N ARG A 14 8.76 -35.92 28.80
CA ARG A 14 9.55 -37.11 28.42
C ARG A 14 9.07 -37.75 27.10
N PHE A 15 7.85 -37.45 26.68
CA PHE A 15 7.25 -37.93 25.44
C PHE A 15 7.35 -36.90 24.31
N ALA A 16 8.02 -35.76 24.54
CA ALA A 16 8.31 -34.81 23.47
C ALA A 16 9.18 -35.51 22.41
N SER A 17 8.78 -35.38 21.14
CA SER A 17 9.46 -36.05 20.04
C SER A 17 10.79 -35.40 19.64
N SER A 18 11.05 -34.17 20.10
CA SER A 18 12.25 -33.38 19.78
C SER A 18 13.08 -33.08 21.03
N THR A 19 14.39 -33.15 20.87
CA THR A 19 15.33 -32.61 21.86
C THR A 19 15.39 -31.09 21.77
N VAL A 20 15.94 -30.42 22.78
CA VAL A 20 16.13 -28.95 22.76
C VAL A 20 16.93 -28.53 21.53
N SER A 21 18.03 -29.24 21.21
CA SER A 21 18.88 -28.95 20.05
C SER A 21 18.22 -29.11 18.68
N GLU A 22 17.13 -29.87 18.59
CA GLU A 22 16.38 -30.13 17.36
C GLU A 22 15.13 -29.25 17.23
N SER A 23 14.99 -28.26 18.11
CA SER A 23 13.82 -27.38 18.17
C SER A 23 14.19 -25.94 17.90
N TRP A 24 13.20 -25.15 17.47
CA TRP A 24 13.37 -23.73 17.18
C TRP A 24 12.31 -22.92 17.89
N ILE A 25 12.62 -21.64 18.14
CA ILE A 25 11.60 -20.66 18.50
C ILE A 25 10.61 -20.55 17.34
N TYR A 26 9.32 -20.53 17.67
CA TYR A 26 8.27 -20.19 16.71
C TYR A 26 7.77 -18.76 16.98
N ILE A 27 7.56 -18.00 15.91
CA ILE A 27 7.02 -16.62 15.97
C ILE A 27 5.67 -16.61 15.25
N PRO A 28 4.55 -16.67 15.99
CA PRO A 28 3.22 -16.66 15.38
C PRO A 28 3.01 -15.42 14.50
N GLY A 29 2.57 -15.63 13.26
CA GLY A 29 2.29 -14.55 12.30
C GLY A 29 3.52 -13.95 11.61
N ALA A 30 4.73 -14.49 11.85
CA ALA A 30 5.91 -14.12 11.08
C ALA A 30 5.75 -14.53 9.60
N ARG A 31 6.43 -13.81 8.71
CA ARG A 31 6.35 -14.03 7.27
C ARG A 31 7.44 -14.97 6.78
N GLU A 32 7.10 -15.83 5.84
CA GLU A 32 8.05 -16.73 5.19
C GLU A 32 8.52 -16.14 3.84
N GLY A 33 9.56 -16.74 3.26
CA GLY A 33 10.06 -16.37 1.93
C GLY A 33 10.93 -15.10 1.92
N ILE A 34 11.53 -14.75 3.05
CA ILE A 34 12.48 -13.64 3.15
C ILE A 34 13.86 -14.13 2.73
N GLU A 35 14.53 -13.42 1.82
CA GLU A 35 15.85 -13.83 1.36
C GLU A 35 16.89 -13.65 2.49
N GLY A 36 17.56 -14.74 2.86
CA GLY A 36 18.59 -14.73 3.89
C GLY A 36 18.08 -14.83 5.33
N ALA A 37 16.78 -15.10 5.53
CA ALA A 37 16.20 -15.39 6.84
C ALA A 37 15.16 -16.51 6.74
N ASP A 38 14.94 -17.23 7.83
CA ASP A 38 13.85 -18.21 7.92
C ASP A 38 12.50 -17.51 8.01
N VAL A 39 12.45 -16.39 8.76
CA VAL A 39 11.22 -15.61 8.95
C VAL A 39 11.44 -14.10 8.98
N GLY A 40 10.40 -13.36 8.60
CA GLY A 40 10.30 -11.92 8.61
C GLY A 40 9.37 -11.40 9.72
N ILE A 41 9.83 -10.41 10.48
CA ILE A 41 9.00 -9.67 11.44
C ILE A 41 8.71 -8.29 10.86
N ASN A 42 7.43 -7.99 10.65
CA ASN A 42 6.99 -6.67 10.23
C ASN A 42 6.60 -5.78 11.41
N ARG A 43 6.38 -4.50 11.16
CA ARG A 43 6.05 -3.50 12.17
C ARG A 43 4.77 -3.84 12.92
N THR A 44 3.75 -4.32 12.21
CA THR A 44 2.46 -4.70 12.81
C THR A 44 2.62 -5.84 13.79
N LEU A 45 3.39 -6.88 13.46
CA LEU A 45 3.66 -7.99 14.35
C LEU A 45 4.49 -7.55 15.57
N ALA A 46 5.53 -6.74 15.35
CA ALA A 46 6.39 -6.26 16.43
C ALA A 46 5.70 -5.28 17.39
N ARG A 47 4.75 -4.48 16.92
CA ARG A 47 4.13 -3.35 17.66
C ARG A 47 2.64 -3.50 17.95
N GLY A 48 1.97 -4.48 17.34
CA GLY A 48 0.51 -4.61 17.37
C GLY A 48 -0.05 -4.95 18.76
N ASN A 49 0.77 -5.50 19.65
CA ASN A 49 0.39 -5.77 21.03
C ASN A 49 1.26 -4.96 21.99
N ILE A 50 0.61 -4.16 22.84
CA ILE A 50 1.30 -3.33 23.86
C ILE A 50 2.12 -4.17 24.85
N ASN A 51 1.79 -5.45 25.01
CA ASN A 51 2.52 -6.37 25.88
C ASN A 51 3.70 -7.06 25.19
N GLY A 52 3.99 -6.72 23.93
CA GLY A 52 5.07 -7.31 23.14
C GLY A 52 4.59 -8.41 22.18
N MET A 53 5.46 -8.76 21.24
CA MET A 53 5.28 -9.82 20.26
C MET A 53 5.44 -11.18 20.94
N GLU A 54 4.54 -12.12 20.63
CA GLU A 54 4.64 -13.49 21.15
C GLU A 54 5.75 -14.29 20.46
N ILE A 55 6.47 -15.06 21.27
CA ILE A 55 7.29 -16.18 20.84
C ILE A 55 6.81 -17.44 21.55
N VAL A 56 6.97 -18.57 20.88
CA VAL A 56 6.56 -19.88 21.38
C VAL A 56 7.77 -20.78 21.37
N ILE A 57 8.10 -21.31 22.55
CA ILE A 57 9.07 -22.39 22.69
C ILE A 57 8.29 -23.71 22.61
N PRO A 58 8.55 -24.57 21.62
CA PRO A 58 7.77 -25.79 21.43
C PRO A 58 8.00 -26.79 22.57
N PRO A 59 7.06 -27.73 22.78
CA PRO A 59 7.27 -28.87 23.66
C PRO A 59 8.56 -29.60 23.30
N THR A 60 9.50 -29.63 24.26
CA THR A 60 10.77 -30.37 24.17
C THR A 60 11.00 -31.07 25.51
N GLN A 61 12.15 -31.73 25.68
CA GLN A 61 12.57 -32.34 26.96
C GLN A 61 12.91 -31.28 28.03
N ILE A 62 11.92 -30.44 28.37
CA ILE A 62 11.95 -29.39 29.38
C ILE A 62 11.14 -29.87 30.58
N PHE A 63 11.67 -29.73 31.79
CA PHE A 63 11.05 -30.17 33.04
C PHE A 63 10.75 -28.99 33.96
N VAL A 64 9.83 -29.21 34.91
CA VAL A 64 9.55 -28.26 35.99
C VAL A 64 10.86 -27.88 36.69
N GLY A 65 11.07 -26.57 36.89
CA GLY A 65 12.28 -26.03 37.51
C GLY A 65 13.45 -25.80 36.56
N ASP A 66 13.38 -26.26 35.31
CA ASP A 66 14.43 -25.96 34.32
C ASP A 66 14.52 -24.46 34.05
N ARG A 67 15.75 -24.00 33.88
CA ARG A 67 16.04 -22.62 33.52
C ARG A 67 15.98 -22.46 32.01
N VAL A 68 15.06 -21.62 31.54
CA VAL A 68 14.95 -21.24 30.12
C VAL A 68 15.46 -19.82 29.92
N GLU A 69 16.33 -19.64 28.94
CA GLU A 69 16.96 -18.36 28.59
C GLU A 69 16.82 -18.10 27.09
N VAL A 70 16.21 -16.99 26.71
CA VAL A 70 15.99 -16.62 25.31
C VAL A 70 17.02 -15.58 24.89
N PHE A 71 17.64 -15.79 23.74
CA PHE A 71 18.69 -14.94 23.20
C PHE A 71 18.32 -14.41 21.81
N ILE A 72 18.70 -13.16 21.57
CA ILE A 72 18.73 -12.57 20.23
C ILE A 72 20.17 -12.15 19.96
N ARG A 73 20.82 -12.84 19.03
CA ARG A 73 22.16 -12.49 18.57
C ARG A 73 22.04 -11.53 17.40
N HIS A 74 22.50 -10.31 17.62
CA HIS A 74 22.61 -9.24 16.63
C HIS A 74 23.91 -8.48 16.94
N PRO A 75 24.59 -7.85 15.96
CA PRO A 75 25.82 -7.09 16.21
C PRO A 75 25.72 -6.03 17.33
N THR A 76 24.51 -5.55 17.61
CA THR A 76 24.25 -4.55 18.67
C THR A 76 23.58 -5.11 19.92
N SER A 77 23.26 -6.41 19.96
CA SER A 77 22.59 -7.02 21.12
C SER A 77 23.59 -7.41 22.22
N PRO A 78 23.20 -7.35 23.50
CA PRO A 78 24.03 -7.87 24.58
C PRO A 78 24.18 -9.40 24.46
N ALA A 79 25.26 -9.94 25.02
CA ALA A 79 25.43 -11.40 25.14
C ALA A 79 24.53 -12.04 26.22
N LEU A 80 23.73 -11.23 26.92
CA LEU A 80 22.81 -11.67 27.98
C LEU A 80 21.47 -12.12 27.38
N PRO A 81 20.74 -13.03 28.04
CA PRO A 81 19.40 -13.38 27.61
C PRO A 81 18.46 -12.18 27.71
N ILE A 82 17.59 -12.02 26.72
CA ILE A 82 16.56 -10.98 26.69
C ILE A 82 15.38 -11.31 27.61
N ILE A 83 15.12 -12.61 27.82
CA ILE A 83 14.10 -13.14 28.70
C ILE A 83 14.68 -14.38 29.37
N TRP A 84 14.40 -14.56 30.65
CA TRP A 84 14.67 -15.81 31.36
C TRP A 84 13.55 -16.14 32.32
N PHE A 85 13.34 -17.42 32.58
CA PHE A 85 12.36 -17.90 33.56
C PHE A 85 12.65 -19.34 33.95
N ASP A 86 12.13 -19.74 35.11
CA ASP A 86 12.12 -21.14 35.52
C ASP A 86 10.77 -21.75 35.14
N VAL A 87 10.80 -22.98 34.66
CA VAL A 87 9.58 -23.68 34.23
C VAL A 87 8.67 -23.89 35.44
N PRO A 88 7.41 -23.43 35.39
CA PRO A 88 6.54 -23.38 36.57
C PRO A 88 6.13 -24.77 37.04
N SER A 89 5.80 -24.91 38.33
CA SER A 89 5.40 -26.19 38.93
C SER A 89 4.13 -26.82 38.35
N GLY A 90 3.29 -26.03 37.65
CA GLY A 90 2.09 -26.50 36.96
C GLY A 90 2.31 -26.84 35.48
N TYR A 91 3.55 -26.89 34.99
CA TYR A 91 3.85 -27.21 33.60
C TYR A 91 3.40 -28.62 33.23
N ASN A 92 2.63 -28.73 32.17
CA ASN A 92 1.99 -29.95 31.69
C ASN A 92 2.61 -30.51 30.39
N GLY A 93 3.74 -29.95 29.96
CA GLY A 93 4.40 -30.34 28.70
C GLY A 93 3.94 -29.59 27.46
N ASP A 94 3.04 -28.60 27.57
CA ASP A 94 2.61 -27.78 26.44
C ASP A 94 3.68 -26.76 26.01
N ALA A 95 3.44 -26.05 24.91
CA ALA A 95 4.35 -24.99 24.45
C ALA A 95 4.43 -23.85 25.47
N LEU A 96 5.63 -23.26 25.61
CA LEU A 96 5.87 -22.13 26.51
C LEU A 96 5.84 -20.82 25.73
N SER A 97 4.79 -20.01 25.93
CA SER A 97 4.69 -18.68 25.33
C SER A 97 5.37 -17.60 26.18
N LYS A 98 6.13 -16.72 25.54
CA LYS A 98 6.69 -15.49 26.12
C LYS A 98 6.50 -14.32 25.18
N ARG A 99 6.64 -13.09 25.71
CA ARG A 99 6.51 -11.87 24.92
C ARG A 99 7.78 -11.05 24.95
N ILE A 100 8.22 -10.61 23.78
CA ILE A 100 9.38 -9.76 23.56
C ILE A 100 8.88 -8.35 23.26
N GLN A 101 9.39 -7.36 23.97
CA GLN A 101 9.04 -5.96 23.73
C GLN A 101 9.69 -5.46 22.44
N VAL A 102 9.02 -4.55 21.72
CA VAL A 102 9.55 -4.00 20.46
C VAL A 102 10.97 -3.45 20.58
N LYS A 103 11.31 -2.84 21.72
CA LYS A 103 12.65 -2.29 21.99
C LYS A 103 13.77 -3.34 22.02
N ASP A 104 13.40 -4.60 22.24
CA ASP A 104 14.32 -5.74 22.33
C ASP A 104 14.40 -6.49 20.99
N ILE A 105 13.63 -6.09 19.98
CA ILE A 105 13.67 -6.62 18.60
C ILE A 105 14.60 -5.72 17.79
N PRO A 106 15.82 -6.17 17.44
CA PRO A 106 16.75 -5.38 16.64
C PRO A 106 16.26 -5.28 15.19
N GLU A 107 16.47 -4.12 14.56
CA GLU A 107 16.22 -3.94 13.13
C GLU A 107 17.25 -4.73 12.31
N GLY A 108 16.81 -5.43 11.26
CA GLY A 108 17.69 -6.19 10.37
C GLY A 108 17.80 -7.68 10.71
N PHE A 109 18.89 -8.30 10.28
CA PHE A 109 19.13 -9.75 10.43
C PHE A 109 19.66 -10.08 11.82
N SER A 110 19.05 -11.07 12.47
CA SER A 110 19.43 -11.56 13.79
C SER A 110 19.16 -13.05 13.94
N THR A 111 19.91 -13.72 14.81
CA THR A 111 19.72 -15.14 15.12
C THR A 111 19.03 -15.30 16.47
N TRP A 112 17.90 -15.99 16.49
CA TRP A 112 17.06 -16.20 17.67
C TRP A 112 17.15 -17.65 18.11
N PHE A 113 17.40 -17.86 19.40
CA PHE A 113 17.51 -19.19 19.98
C PHE A 113 17.22 -19.13 21.48
N TYR A 114 17.04 -20.30 22.09
CA TYR A 114 16.91 -20.41 23.53
C TYR A 114 17.86 -21.47 24.09
N ARG A 115 18.09 -21.40 25.39
CA ARG A 115 18.81 -22.42 26.15
C ARG A 115 17.96 -22.97 27.27
N VAL A 116 18.12 -24.26 27.53
CA VAL A 116 17.53 -24.96 28.67
C VAL A 116 18.68 -25.55 29.48
N ASN A 117 18.90 -25.04 30.70
CA ASN A 117 20.02 -25.45 31.56
C ASN A 117 21.39 -25.47 30.82
N GLY A 118 21.59 -24.52 29.90
CA GLY A 118 22.81 -24.40 29.09
C GLY A 118 22.82 -25.19 27.78
N VAL A 119 21.85 -26.07 27.51
CA VAL A 119 21.69 -26.75 26.22
C VAL A 119 21.00 -25.80 25.24
N GLU A 120 21.63 -25.54 24.09
CA GLU A 120 21.15 -24.59 23.08
C GLU A 120 20.18 -25.23 22.08
N SER A 121 19.17 -24.47 21.68
CA SER A 121 18.23 -24.84 20.63
C SER A 121 18.81 -24.65 19.22
N GLY A 122 18.06 -25.07 18.21
CA GLY A 122 18.28 -24.63 16.83
C GLY A 122 18.21 -23.10 16.72
N HIS A 123 18.92 -22.57 15.73
CA HIS A 123 19.01 -21.15 15.41
C HIS A 123 17.94 -20.80 14.38
N LEU A 124 17.13 -19.80 14.70
CA LEU A 124 16.17 -19.20 13.78
C LEU A 124 16.75 -17.90 13.24
N GLU A 125 16.96 -17.82 11.94
CA GLU A 125 17.39 -16.60 11.27
C GLU A 125 16.18 -15.69 11.03
N VAL A 126 16.23 -14.49 11.58
CA VAL A 126 15.10 -13.54 11.59
C VAL A 126 15.53 -12.25 10.93
N PHE A 127 14.71 -11.75 10.02
CA PHE A 127 14.83 -10.40 9.48
C PHE A 127 13.67 -9.52 9.95
N ALA A 128 13.97 -8.49 10.76
CA ALA A 128 12.96 -7.60 11.29
C ALA A 128 13.02 -6.22 10.61
N LYS A 129 11.86 -5.74 10.13
CA LYS A 129 11.66 -4.31 9.83
C LYS A 129 10.54 -3.73 10.68
N THR A 130 10.92 -2.93 11.67
CA THR A 130 10.01 -2.26 12.59
C THR A 130 9.73 -0.82 12.20
N GLU A 131 10.51 -0.27 11.26
CA GLU A 131 10.29 1.04 10.64
C GLU A 131 9.46 0.92 9.35
N LEU A 132 8.80 2.00 8.96
CA LEU A 132 8.06 2.05 7.69
C LEU A 132 9.02 2.40 6.54
N PRO A 133 8.83 1.84 5.33
CA PRO A 133 9.57 2.29 4.17
C PRO A 133 9.21 3.76 3.87
N GLY A 134 10.20 4.60 3.63
CA GLY A 134 10.01 6.05 3.47
C GLY A 134 9.98 6.83 4.79
N GLY A 135 9.98 6.15 5.93
CA GLY A 135 9.96 6.77 7.25
C GLY A 135 8.56 7.13 7.76
N ILE A 136 8.50 8.10 8.67
CA ILE A 136 7.24 8.65 9.18
C ILE A 136 6.96 9.93 8.41
N ASP A 137 5.77 10.04 7.83
CA ASP A 137 5.35 11.26 7.14
C ASP A 137 5.29 12.46 8.09
N PRO A 138 6.05 13.54 7.82
CA PRO A 138 6.05 14.71 8.69
C PRO A 138 4.77 15.55 8.58
N GLN A 139 3.97 15.40 7.52
CA GLN A 139 2.73 16.19 7.32
C GLN A 139 1.57 15.33 6.79
N PRO A 140 1.10 14.34 7.57
CA PRO A 140 0.09 13.37 7.15
C PRO A 140 -1.31 13.98 6.91
N GLU A 141 -1.51 15.25 7.24
CA GLU A 141 -2.73 15.99 6.95
C GLU A 141 -2.87 16.43 5.50
N TYR A 142 -1.79 16.42 4.72
CA TYR A 142 -1.80 16.73 3.29
C TYR A 142 -1.74 15.45 2.45
N PRO A 143 -2.26 15.46 1.21
CA PRO A 143 -2.18 14.30 0.33
C PRO A 143 -0.72 13.95 0.01
N GLY A 144 -0.41 12.66 0.09
CA GLY A 144 0.89 12.11 -0.25
C GLY A 144 1.96 12.33 0.82
N HIS A 145 2.78 11.30 0.99
CA HIS A 145 3.90 11.24 1.92
C HIS A 145 5.02 12.19 1.49
N ARG A 146 5.32 13.19 2.34
CA ARG A 146 6.25 14.28 2.04
C ARG A 146 7.73 13.86 1.93
N LEU A 147 8.07 12.64 2.36
CA LEU A 147 9.41 12.06 2.19
C LEU A 147 9.53 11.19 0.93
N LEU A 148 8.41 10.85 0.29
CA LEU A 148 8.37 10.12 -0.98
C LEU A 148 8.16 11.11 -2.12
N ARG A 149 9.24 11.41 -2.85
CA ARG A 149 9.25 12.40 -3.93
C ARG A 149 8.32 12.01 -5.06
N ALA A 150 7.79 13.01 -5.76
CA ALA A 150 7.05 12.77 -6.99
C ALA A 150 7.89 11.99 -8.01
N PRO A 151 7.25 11.10 -8.79
CA PRO A 151 7.94 10.43 -9.90
C PRO A 151 8.46 11.49 -10.89
N VAL A 152 9.55 11.16 -11.59
CA VAL A 152 10.10 12.00 -12.68
C VAL A 152 9.87 11.27 -13.99
N ILE A 153 9.40 11.95 -15.03
CA ILE A 153 9.19 11.35 -16.35
C ILE A 153 10.22 11.83 -17.36
N THR A 154 10.63 10.93 -18.25
CA THR A 154 11.45 11.23 -19.42
C THR A 154 10.90 10.49 -20.63
N PRO A 155 10.51 11.20 -21.70
CA PRO A 155 10.43 12.66 -21.84
C PRO A 155 9.37 13.31 -20.93
N SER A 156 9.44 14.63 -20.75
CA SER A 156 8.45 15.40 -19.97
C SER A 156 7.10 15.60 -20.68
N VAL A 157 7.02 15.22 -21.96
CA VAL A 157 5.81 15.26 -22.78
C VAL A 157 5.44 13.82 -23.13
N ILE A 158 4.20 13.43 -22.87
CA ILE A 158 3.70 12.08 -23.15
C ILE A 158 2.78 12.18 -24.36
N ASP A 159 3.31 11.90 -25.56
CA ASP A 159 2.59 12.06 -26.84
C ASP A 159 2.28 10.74 -27.57
N GLY A 160 2.53 9.60 -26.90
CA GLY A 160 2.26 8.27 -27.44
C GLY A 160 3.17 7.88 -28.61
N THR A 161 4.20 8.67 -28.94
CA THR A 161 5.14 8.37 -30.03
C THR A 161 6.29 7.47 -29.59
N GLN A 162 6.48 7.28 -28.28
CA GLN A 162 7.51 6.45 -27.65
C GLN A 162 7.06 6.02 -26.25
N ASP A 163 7.72 4.98 -25.74
CA ASP A 163 7.62 4.61 -24.34
C ASP A 163 8.16 5.74 -23.46
N VAL A 164 7.56 5.91 -22.28
CA VAL A 164 7.96 6.93 -21.31
C VAL A 164 8.58 6.24 -20.11
N ILE A 165 9.78 6.67 -19.75
CA ILE A 165 10.47 6.19 -18.55
C ILE A 165 10.02 7.04 -17.36
N VAL A 166 9.59 6.34 -16.32
CA VAL A 166 9.23 6.90 -15.02
C VAL A 166 10.33 6.53 -14.05
N THR A 167 10.98 7.54 -13.50
CA THR A 167 12.04 7.39 -12.50
C THR A 167 11.50 7.67 -11.11
N VAL A 168 11.57 6.67 -10.23
CA VAL A 168 11.31 6.80 -8.80
C VAL A 168 12.64 6.99 -8.08
N GLN A 169 12.74 8.08 -7.32
CA GLN A 169 13.95 8.40 -6.56
C GLN A 169 14.14 7.46 -5.36
N PRO A 170 15.37 7.20 -4.91
CA PRO A 170 15.60 6.38 -3.73
C PRO A 170 14.94 7.01 -2.49
N TRP A 171 14.49 6.15 -1.57
CA TRP A 171 13.82 6.54 -0.32
C TRP A 171 14.56 6.00 0.91
N GLN A 172 14.23 6.55 2.08
CA GLN A 172 14.77 6.08 3.34
C GLN A 172 14.35 4.64 3.62
N GLY A 173 15.32 3.78 3.93
CA GLY A 173 15.06 2.37 4.24
C GLY A 173 14.83 1.49 3.01
N MET A 174 15.10 2.00 1.80
CA MET A 174 15.08 1.24 0.54
C MET A 174 16.00 0.02 0.64
N ARG A 175 15.45 -1.15 0.32
CA ARG A 175 16.17 -2.42 0.30
C ARG A 175 15.79 -3.26 -0.91
N HIS A 176 16.62 -4.26 -1.17
CA HIS A 176 16.27 -5.34 -2.08
C HIS A 176 14.92 -5.96 -1.69
N ASN A 177 14.14 -6.37 -2.69
CA ASN A 177 12.81 -6.96 -2.52
C ASN A 177 11.70 -6.03 -2.00
N ASP A 178 12.00 -4.78 -1.67
CA ASP A 178 10.97 -3.76 -1.57
C ASP A 178 10.23 -3.66 -2.93
N THR A 179 8.95 -3.32 -2.90
CA THR A 179 8.09 -3.22 -4.08
C THR A 179 7.62 -1.78 -4.24
N VAL A 180 7.85 -1.23 -5.43
CA VAL A 180 7.22 0.01 -5.91
C VAL A 180 5.97 -0.38 -6.69
N ALA A 181 4.82 0.14 -6.30
CA ALA A 181 3.58 0.04 -7.05
C ALA A 181 3.25 1.41 -7.63
N PHE A 182 3.61 1.64 -8.88
CA PHE A 182 3.35 2.87 -9.60
C PHE A 182 1.96 2.85 -10.24
N GLN A 183 1.24 3.96 -10.13
CA GLN A 183 -0.08 4.15 -10.70
C GLN A 183 -0.02 5.14 -11.86
N TYR A 184 -0.54 4.70 -12.99
CA TYR A 184 -0.74 5.48 -14.19
C TYR A 184 -2.19 5.29 -14.66
N VAL A 185 -3.02 6.32 -14.53
CA VAL A 185 -4.45 6.25 -14.87
C VAL A 185 -5.14 5.04 -14.22
N GLY A 186 -5.50 3.99 -14.98
CA GLY A 186 -6.08 2.75 -14.49
C GLY A 186 -5.08 1.59 -14.34
N TRP A 187 -3.81 1.81 -14.70
CA TRP A 187 -2.74 0.83 -14.68
C TRP A 187 -1.95 0.87 -13.37
N ARG A 188 -1.61 -0.32 -12.89
CA ARG A 188 -0.69 -0.51 -11.76
C ARG A 188 0.54 -1.26 -12.23
N ILE A 189 1.67 -0.57 -12.27
CA ILE A 189 2.96 -1.10 -12.70
C ILE A 189 3.76 -1.41 -11.44
N ALA A 190 4.07 -2.68 -11.22
CA ALA A 190 4.83 -3.13 -10.06
C ALA A 190 6.29 -3.38 -10.43
N HIS A 191 7.21 -2.88 -9.62
CA HIS A 191 8.63 -3.16 -9.71
C HIS A 191 9.18 -3.64 -8.37
N LYS A 192 10.00 -4.69 -8.40
CA LYS A 192 10.69 -5.21 -7.22
C LYS A 192 12.14 -4.74 -7.23
N VAL A 193 12.54 -4.03 -6.19
CA VAL A 193 13.88 -3.43 -6.08
C VAL A 193 14.97 -4.50 -6.15
N LEU A 194 15.89 -4.32 -7.09
CA LEU A 194 17.07 -5.17 -7.28
C LEU A 194 18.19 -4.77 -6.31
N LYS A 195 19.14 -5.69 -6.06
CA LYS A 195 20.29 -5.40 -5.18
C LYS A 195 21.14 -4.22 -5.68
N SER A 196 21.27 -4.07 -7.00
CA SER A 196 22.01 -2.97 -7.64
C SER A 196 21.28 -1.62 -7.57
N GLU A 197 19.98 -1.63 -7.26
CA GLU A 197 19.16 -0.42 -7.21
C GLU A 197 19.08 0.19 -5.79
N ILE A 198 19.64 -0.48 -4.78
CA ILE A 198 19.61 0.04 -3.41
C ILE A 198 20.30 1.40 -3.35
N GLY A 199 19.55 2.43 -2.93
CA GLY A 199 20.04 3.81 -2.89
C GLY A 199 20.17 4.48 -4.26
N GLN A 200 19.71 3.82 -5.32
CA GLN A 200 19.63 4.36 -6.68
C GLN A 200 18.16 4.58 -7.07
N SER A 201 17.95 5.27 -8.19
CA SER A 201 16.61 5.39 -8.75
C SER A 201 16.14 4.08 -9.38
N VAL A 202 14.84 3.84 -9.30
CA VAL A 202 14.14 2.76 -10.00
C VAL A 202 13.50 3.33 -11.27
N GLU A 203 13.63 2.62 -12.38
CA GLU A 203 12.98 2.96 -13.64
C GLU A 203 11.80 2.02 -13.92
N LEU A 204 10.66 2.60 -14.29
CA LEU A 204 9.48 1.89 -14.76
C LEU A 204 9.08 2.45 -16.14
N THR A 205 8.34 1.69 -16.92
CA THR A 205 7.96 2.08 -18.28
C THR A 205 6.45 2.21 -18.41
N ILE A 206 5.98 3.38 -18.87
CA ILE A 206 4.65 3.54 -19.44
C ILE A 206 4.78 3.28 -20.94
N SER A 207 4.19 2.20 -21.44
CA SER A 207 4.32 1.84 -22.85
C SER A 207 3.40 2.65 -23.75
N GLN A 208 3.75 2.74 -25.04
CA GLN A 208 2.89 3.35 -26.05
C GLN A 208 1.47 2.75 -26.06
N GLU A 209 1.34 1.44 -25.84
CA GLU A 209 0.03 0.77 -25.81
C GLU A 209 -0.82 1.22 -24.63
N MET A 210 -0.22 1.46 -23.45
CA MET A 210 -0.94 2.00 -22.30
C MET A 210 -1.43 3.42 -22.58
N ILE A 211 -0.59 4.26 -23.20
CA ILE A 211 -0.96 5.63 -23.60
C ILE A 211 -2.13 5.61 -24.61
N ALA A 212 -2.05 4.74 -25.62
CA ALA A 212 -3.11 4.59 -26.61
C ALA A 212 -4.42 4.07 -25.99
N ALA A 213 -4.34 3.16 -25.03
CA ALA A 213 -5.52 2.57 -24.37
C ALA A 213 -6.25 3.58 -23.47
N ASP A 214 -5.52 4.40 -22.71
CA ASP A 214 -6.12 5.39 -21.82
C ASP A 214 -6.59 6.65 -22.55
N GLY A 215 -5.91 7.00 -23.64
CA GLY A 215 -6.21 8.18 -24.43
C GLY A 215 -5.64 9.48 -23.85
N SER A 216 -6.14 10.60 -24.34
CA SER A 216 -5.66 11.92 -23.92
C SER A 216 -6.35 12.48 -22.70
N GLY A 217 -5.60 13.16 -21.83
CA GLY A 217 -6.14 13.81 -20.65
C GLY A 217 -5.07 14.24 -19.66
N GLN A 218 -5.50 14.67 -18.48
CA GLN A 218 -4.63 14.98 -17.35
C GLN A 218 -4.54 13.77 -16.43
N ALA A 219 -3.38 13.13 -16.41
CA ALA A 219 -3.10 11.96 -15.59
C ALA A 219 -2.30 12.36 -14.35
N LEU A 220 -2.60 11.68 -13.27
CA LEU A 220 -1.93 11.81 -12.00
C LEU A 220 -1.04 10.59 -11.77
N LEU A 221 0.26 10.84 -11.66
CA LEU A 221 1.28 9.82 -11.47
C LEU A 221 1.72 9.79 -10.00
N GLN A 222 1.71 8.60 -9.40
CA GLN A 222 2.10 8.39 -8.01
C GLN A 222 2.50 6.95 -7.76
N TYR A 223 3.14 6.67 -6.63
CA TYR A 223 3.50 5.30 -6.26
C TYR A 223 3.35 5.01 -4.78
N TRP A 224 3.21 3.73 -4.44
CA TRP A 224 3.31 3.20 -3.08
C TRP A 224 4.57 2.36 -2.96
N VAL A 225 5.15 2.36 -1.76
CA VAL A 225 6.24 1.47 -1.40
C VAL A 225 5.77 0.48 -0.35
N THR A 226 6.09 -0.79 -0.56
CA THR A 226 5.93 -1.87 0.41
C THR A 226 7.28 -2.54 0.60
N ASP A 227 7.73 -2.75 1.84
CA ASP A 227 9.00 -3.44 2.07
C ASP A 227 8.90 -4.97 1.94
N GLU A 228 10.05 -5.64 1.98
CA GLU A 228 10.16 -7.10 1.86
C GLU A 228 9.40 -7.89 2.95
N VAL A 229 9.12 -7.29 4.12
CA VAL A 229 8.28 -7.90 5.18
C VAL A 229 6.84 -7.38 5.16
N GLY A 230 6.44 -6.65 4.13
CA GLY A 230 5.07 -6.22 3.90
C GLY A 230 4.62 -4.98 4.67
N ASN A 231 5.52 -4.21 5.27
CA ASN A 231 5.17 -2.88 5.76
C ASN A 231 4.90 -1.97 4.56
N MET A 232 3.75 -1.31 4.55
CA MET A 232 3.45 -0.28 3.56
C MET A 232 3.91 1.08 4.09
N ALA A 233 4.41 1.95 3.21
CA ALA A 233 4.58 3.35 3.52
C ALA A 233 3.27 3.95 4.06
N SER A 234 3.36 4.95 4.93
CA SER A 234 2.18 5.54 5.57
C SER A 234 1.19 6.12 4.56
N ASP A 235 1.68 6.58 3.41
CA ASP A 235 0.87 7.04 2.28
C ASP A 235 1.62 6.85 0.94
N HIS A 236 0.97 7.21 -0.18
CA HIS A 236 1.58 7.28 -1.52
C HIS A 236 2.61 8.40 -1.64
N SER A 237 3.37 8.46 -2.73
CA SER A 237 4.27 9.57 -3.05
C SER A 237 3.52 10.90 -3.25
N ILE A 238 4.25 12.01 -3.25
CA ILE A 238 3.72 13.23 -3.86
C ILE A 238 3.31 12.94 -5.30
N GLY A 239 2.14 13.44 -5.70
CA GLY A 239 1.60 13.24 -7.05
C GLY A 239 2.27 14.15 -8.08
N LEU A 240 2.40 13.66 -9.31
CA LEU A 240 2.79 14.46 -10.47
C LEU A 240 1.64 14.47 -11.48
N MET A 241 1.04 15.64 -11.73
CA MET A 241 0.06 15.83 -12.79
C MET A 241 0.76 16.03 -14.13
N VAL A 242 0.34 15.29 -15.16
CA VAL A 242 0.92 15.34 -16.50
C VAL A 242 -0.16 15.36 -17.57
N ASP A 243 0.10 16.07 -18.67
CA ASP A 243 -0.74 16.01 -19.86
C ASP A 243 -0.34 14.81 -20.72
N ILE A 244 -1.30 13.92 -20.96
CA ILE A 244 -1.20 12.76 -21.85
C ILE A 244 -1.84 13.11 -23.19
N GLN A 245 -1.13 12.85 -24.28
CA GLN A 245 -1.58 13.05 -25.65
C GLN A 245 -1.45 11.71 -26.38
N ASP A 246 -2.59 11.11 -26.74
CA ASP A 246 -2.60 9.96 -27.64
C ASP A 246 -2.61 10.43 -29.10
N ALA A 247 -2.52 9.48 -30.05
CA ALA A 247 -2.54 9.79 -31.48
C ALA A 247 -3.79 10.59 -31.93
N ASN A 248 -4.91 10.48 -31.20
CA ASN A 248 -6.15 11.20 -31.49
C ASN A 248 -6.33 12.48 -30.66
N HIS A 249 -5.28 12.98 -29.99
CA HIS A 249 -5.36 14.13 -29.08
C HIS A 249 -6.04 15.35 -29.68
N ALA A 250 -5.72 15.66 -30.95
CA ALA A 250 -6.23 16.83 -31.65
C ALA A 250 -7.72 16.72 -32.00
N GLN A 251 -8.27 15.51 -32.10
CA GLN A 251 -9.66 15.23 -32.42
C GLN A 251 -10.54 15.08 -31.18
N ARG A 252 -9.93 14.97 -29.99
CA ARG A 252 -10.67 14.82 -28.73
C ARG A 252 -11.35 16.12 -28.33
N LEU A 253 -12.57 16.00 -27.81
CA LEU A 253 -13.27 17.13 -27.20
C LEU A 253 -12.51 17.62 -25.94
N PRO A 254 -12.66 18.90 -25.53
CA PRO A 254 -12.03 19.40 -24.31
C PRO A 254 -12.39 18.56 -23.07
N ALA A 255 -11.51 18.53 -22.06
CA ALA A 255 -11.82 17.84 -20.80
C ALA A 255 -12.98 18.53 -20.05
N PRO A 256 -13.78 17.77 -19.28
CA PRO A 256 -14.76 18.38 -18.40
C PRO A 256 -14.05 19.14 -17.26
N LYS A 257 -14.75 20.12 -16.68
CA LYS A 257 -14.28 20.81 -15.48
C LYS A 257 -14.91 20.19 -14.24
N VAL A 258 -14.09 19.63 -13.36
CA VAL A 258 -14.53 19.19 -12.03
C VAL A 258 -14.43 20.37 -11.07
N SER A 259 -15.53 20.65 -10.35
CA SER A 259 -15.57 21.69 -9.33
C SER A 259 -15.16 21.13 -7.96
N GLU A 260 -15.06 22.00 -6.95
CA GLU A 260 -14.69 21.61 -5.58
C GLU A 260 -13.28 21.01 -5.43
N THR A 261 -12.43 21.16 -6.45
CA THR A 261 -11.00 20.84 -6.41
C THR A 261 -10.17 22.02 -5.92
N ASP A 262 -9.03 21.73 -5.29
CA ASP A 262 -7.98 22.71 -5.05
C ASP A 262 -7.01 22.83 -6.25
N GLN A 263 -5.90 23.53 -6.03
CA GLN A 263 -4.84 23.72 -7.03
C GLN A 263 -4.10 22.43 -7.44
N ASP A 264 -4.21 21.35 -6.64
CA ASP A 264 -3.61 20.04 -6.89
C ASP A 264 -4.65 19.05 -7.49
N ASN A 265 -5.79 19.57 -7.96
CA ASN A 265 -6.93 18.78 -8.44
C ASN A 265 -7.49 17.82 -7.37
N ALA A 266 -7.41 18.20 -6.09
CA ALA A 266 -7.89 17.39 -4.98
C ALA A 266 -9.23 17.86 -4.41
N ILE A 267 -10.14 16.90 -4.22
CA ILE A 267 -11.43 17.08 -3.55
C ILE A 267 -11.27 16.63 -2.10
N TYR A 268 -11.31 17.59 -1.17
CA TYR A 268 -11.28 17.30 0.26
C TYR A 268 -12.68 17.00 0.76
N MET A 269 -12.89 15.76 1.22
CA MET A 269 -14.19 15.31 1.72
C MET A 269 -14.69 16.15 2.92
N THR A 270 -13.77 16.65 3.73
CA THR A 270 -14.07 17.55 4.86
C THR A 270 -14.67 18.88 4.40
N ALA A 271 -14.17 19.44 3.29
CA ALA A 271 -14.68 20.67 2.70
C ALA A 271 -15.96 20.44 1.87
N LEU A 272 -16.04 19.29 1.19
CA LEU A 272 -17.20 18.89 0.39
C LEU A 272 -18.45 18.70 1.27
N GLY A 273 -18.28 18.12 2.47
CA GLY A 273 -19.38 17.85 3.39
C GLY A 273 -20.42 16.91 2.78
N ALA A 274 -21.69 17.32 2.78
CA ALA A 274 -22.80 16.57 2.20
C ALA A 274 -23.12 16.94 0.73
N LYS A 275 -22.35 17.83 0.11
CA LYS A 275 -22.61 18.32 -1.25
C LYS A 275 -22.21 17.28 -2.31
N SER A 276 -22.92 17.28 -3.43
CA SER A 276 -22.48 16.62 -4.66
C SER A 276 -21.29 17.37 -5.27
N VAL A 277 -20.45 16.65 -6.01
CA VAL A 277 -19.40 17.27 -6.85
C VAL A 277 -20.02 17.65 -8.19
N LYS A 278 -19.70 18.85 -8.68
CA LYS A 278 -20.20 19.33 -9.97
C LYS A 278 -19.19 19.09 -11.08
N VAL A 279 -19.66 18.54 -12.19
CA VAL A 279 -18.87 18.38 -13.41
C VAL A 279 -19.51 19.19 -14.52
N THR A 280 -18.79 20.16 -15.06
CA THR A 280 -19.28 21.05 -16.11
C THR A 280 -18.65 20.70 -17.45
N VAL A 281 -19.48 20.53 -18.47
CA VAL A 281 -19.09 20.30 -19.86
C VAL A 281 -19.49 21.50 -20.68
N LEU A 282 -18.53 22.14 -21.36
CA LEU A 282 -18.85 23.22 -22.30
C LEU A 282 -19.43 22.62 -23.59
N THR A 283 -20.57 23.16 -24.02
CA THR A 283 -21.33 22.68 -25.18
C THR A 283 -21.50 23.77 -26.24
N PRO A 284 -20.40 24.29 -26.82
CA PRO A 284 -20.49 25.37 -27.81
C PRO A 284 -21.28 24.91 -29.06
N ALA A 285 -22.09 25.81 -29.60
CA ALA A 285 -22.93 25.55 -30.78
C ALA A 285 -22.18 25.11 -32.04
N SER A 286 -20.87 25.40 -32.12
CA SER A 286 -20.01 24.96 -33.23
C SER A 286 -19.66 23.47 -33.19
N VAL A 287 -19.89 22.80 -32.05
CA VAL A 287 -19.54 21.40 -31.82
C VAL A 287 -20.77 20.57 -31.43
N PHE A 288 -21.68 21.15 -30.65
CA PHE A 288 -22.88 20.50 -30.14
C PHE A 288 -24.14 21.06 -30.78
N ALA A 289 -25.00 20.17 -31.26
CA ALA A 289 -26.33 20.50 -31.74
C ALA A 289 -27.38 20.28 -30.63
N PRO A 290 -28.50 21.02 -30.66
CA PRO A 290 -29.68 20.61 -29.90
C PRO A 290 -30.02 19.14 -30.21
N THR A 291 -30.42 18.37 -29.20
CA THR A 291 -30.66 16.91 -29.24
C THR A 291 -29.44 16.00 -29.14
N ASP A 292 -28.21 16.52 -29.23
CA ASP A 292 -27.03 15.73 -28.87
C ASP A 292 -27.11 15.30 -27.40
N VAL A 293 -26.62 14.10 -27.10
CA VAL A 293 -26.54 13.58 -25.72
C VAL A 293 -25.10 13.64 -25.24
N VAL A 294 -24.89 14.20 -24.07
CA VAL A 294 -23.62 14.16 -23.35
C VAL A 294 -23.70 13.10 -22.27
N GLU A 295 -22.88 12.06 -22.40
CA GLU A 295 -22.74 10.97 -21.44
C GLU A 295 -21.48 11.21 -20.60
N LEU A 296 -21.64 11.57 -19.33
CA LEU A 296 -20.56 11.67 -18.36
C LEU A 296 -20.11 10.26 -17.94
N ASP A 297 -18.80 10.05 -17.90
CA ASP A 297 -18.13 8.91 -17.29
C ASP A 297 -17.26 9.37 -16.12
N TRP A 298 -17.62 8.95 -14.91
CA TRP A 298 -16.83 9.11 -13.71
C TRP A 298 -16.37 7.73 -13.25
N ARG A 299 -15.09 7.42 -13.49
CA ARG A 299 -14.49 6.17 -13.06
C ARG A 299 -13.67 6.39 -11.80
N GLY A 300 -14.26 6.06 -10.66
CA GLY A 300 -13.58 6.14 -9.37
C GLY A 300 -12.76 4.90 -9.06
N GLU A 301 -11.55 5.09 -8.54
CA GLU A 301 -10.68 4.03 -8.03
C GLU A 301 -10.47 4.27 -6.53
N PRO A 302 -11.12 3.49 -5.64
CA PRO A 302 -10.95 3.66 -4.20
C PRO A 302 -9.55 3.20 -3.76
N ARG A 303 -9.11 3.64 -2.57
CA ARG A 303 -7.85 3.17 -1.96
C ARG A 303 -7.76 1.64 -1.90
N THR A 304 -8.89 0.99 -1.63
CA THR A 304 -9.02 -0.46 -1.54
C THR A 304 -10.35 -0.89 -2.13
N GLY A 305 -10.37 -2.00 -2.84
CA GLY A 305 -11.59 -2.58 -3.42
C GLY A 305 -11.63 -2.43 -4.94
N LEU A 306 -12.83 -2.57 -5.49
CA LEU A 306 -13.06 -2.54 -6.93
C LEU A 306 -13.36 -1.10 -7.42
N PRO A 307 -12.99 -0.78 -8.67
CA PRO A 307 -13.40 0.45 -9.34
C PRO A 307 -14.90 0.70 -9.18
N GLN A 308 -15.28 1.96 -8.96
CA GLN A 308 -16.66 2.43 -8.79
C GLN A 308 -17.03 3.36 -9.96
N PRO A 309 -17.60 2.82 -11.04
CA PRO A 309 -18.09 3.65 -12.13
C PRO A 309 -19.37 4.38 -11.73
N PHE A 310 -19.52 5.60 -12.24
CA PHE A 310 -20.76 6.36 -12.22
C PHE A 310 -20.93 7.01 -13.59
N THR A 311 -22.11 6.87 -14.17
CA THR A 311 -22.47 7.51 -15.43
C THR A 311 -23.73 8.33 -15.28
N SER A 312 -23.81 9.39 -16.08
CA SER A 312 -24.99 10.24 -16.14
C SER A 312 -25.10 10.84 -17.54
N SER A 313 -26.32 11.08 -18.01
CA SER A 313 -26.54 11.60 -19.36
C SER A 313 -27.48 12.79 -19.33
N GLN A 314 -27.17 13.80 -20.13
CA GLN A 314 -28.02 14.95 -20.36
C GLN A 314 -28.10 15.25 -21.85
N THR A 315 -29.25 15.74 -22.30
CA THR A 315 -29.46 16.16 -23.68
C THR A 315 -29.19 17.66 -23.79
N VAL A 316 -28.44 18.08 -24.81
CA VAL A 316 -28.24 19.49 -25.13
C VAL A 316 -29.58 20.09 -25.55
N THR A 317 -30.10 21.02 -24.74
CA THR A 317 -31.37 21.71 -25.01
C THR A 317 -31.15 23.08 -25.64
N SER A 318 -32.24 23.71 -26.08
CA SER A 318 -32.23 25.06 -26.62
C SER A 318 -33.40 25.84 -26.01
N THR A 319 -33.10 26.92 -25.28
CA THR A 319 -34.14 27.77 -24.66
C THR A 319 -34.51 28.97 -25.54
N THR A 320 -33.66 29.37 -26.49
CA THR A 320 -33.81 30.57 -27.32
C THR A 320 -33.47 30.35 -28.81
N GLY A 321 -33.40 29.11 -29.28
CA GLY A 321 -32.95 28.76 -30.63
C GLY A 321 -31.43 28.57 -30.75
N ALA A 322 -30.66 28.93 -29.72
CA ALA A 322 -29.26 28.55 -29.55
C ALA A 322 -29.15 27.37 -28.56
N PRO A 323 -28.18 26.45 -28.72
CA PRO A 323 -27.94 25.40 -27.74
C PRO A 323 -27.41 25.98 -26.43
N GLU A 324 -27.73 25.31 -25.33
CA GLU A 324 -27.15 25.58 -24.02
C GLU A 324 -25.62 25.54 -24.11
N THR A 325 -24.94 26.51 -23.50
CA THR A 325 -23.48 26.67 -23.66
C THR A 325 -22.66 25.82 -22.70
N GLU A 326 -23.30 25.28 -21.66
CA GLU A 326 -22.70 24.36 -20.71
C GLU A 326 -23.76 23.41 -20.13
N LEU A 327 -23.36 22.18 -19.84
CA LEU A 327 -24.14 21.23 -19.05
C LEU A 327 -23.44 20.98 -17.73
N THR A 328 -24.20 20.94 -16.63
CA THR A 328 -23.67 20.61 -15.31
C THR A 328 -24.27 19.30 -14.81
N PHE A 329 -23.40 18.36 -14.51
CA PHE A 329 -23.73 17.07 -13.91
C PHE A 329 -23.42 17.10 -12.42
N GLU A 330 -24.26 16.44 -11.62
CA GLU A 330 -24.02 16.25 -10.19
C GLU A 330 -23.62 14.80 -9.91
N VAL A 331 -22.39 14.61 -9.44
CA VAL A 331 -21.91 13.33 -8.93
C VAL A 331 -22.29 13.25 -7.46
N PRO A 332 -23.19 12.32 -7.07
CA PRO A 332 -23.73 12.28 -5.72
C PRO A 332 -22.62 12.12 -4.68
N ASN A 333 -22.75 12.82 -3.55
CA ASN A 333 -21.80 12.72 -2.44
C ASN A 333 -21.47 11.27 -2.06
N ALA A 334 -22.49 10.40 -2.01
CA ALA A 334 -22.33 8.98 -1.68
C ALA A 334 -21.42 8.22 -2.67
N VAL A 335 -21.36 8.62 -3.94
CA VAL A 335 -20.41 8.06 -4.93
C VAL A 335 -18.99 8.48 -4.55
N VAL A 336 -18.79 9.77 -4.29
CA VAL A 336 -17.47 10.34 -3.93
C VAL A 336 -16.96 9.78 -2.61
N GLN A 337 -17.84 9.59 -1.61
CA GLN A 337 -17.45 9.03 -0.31
C GLN A 337 -16.86 7.61 -0.41
N ARG A 338 -17.30 6.80 -1.38
CA ARG A 338 -16.76 5.45 -1.60
C ARG A 338 -15.33 5.47 -2.11
N LEU A 339 -14.84 6.62 -2.59
CA LEU A 339 -13.52 6.81 -3.19
C LEU A 339 -12.51 7.41 -2.21
N ALA A 340 -12.84 7.54 -0.93
CA ALA A 340 -11.96 8.11 0.08
C ALA A 340 -10.55 7.51 0.02
N GLY A 341 -9.53 8.38 -0.08
CA GLY A 341 -8.12 7.99 -0.20
C GLY A 341 -7.72 7.43 -1.57
N GLY A 342 -8.59 7.57 -2.57
CA GLY A 342 -8.38 7.15 -3.95
C GLY A 342 -8.40 8.33 -4.93
N PHE A 343 -8.79 8.05 -6.17
CA PHE A 343 -8.87 9.06 -7.24
C PHE A 343 -10.06 8.77 -8.17
N ALA A 344 -10.38 9.71 -9.05
CA ALA A 344 -11.36 9.49 -10.11
C ALA A 344 -10.82 9.99 -11.45
N ASN A 345 -11.11 9.23 -12.51
CA ASN A 345 -10.91 9.65 -13.88
C ASN A 345 -12.25 10.11 -14.47
N VAL A 346 -12.31 11.34 -14.97
CA VAL A 346 -13.55 11.99 -15.40
C VAL A 346 -13.45 12.38 -16.88
N ALA A 347 -14.36 11.86 -17.69
CA ALA A 347 -14.48 12.12 -19.11
C ALA A 347 -15.95 12.19 -19.52
N TYR A 348 -16.21 12.55 -20.78
CA TYR A 348 -17.55 12.46 -21.35
C TYR A 348 -17.51 12.04 -22.82
N THR A 349 -18.66 11.55 -23.30
CA THR A 349 -18.90 11.25 -24.72
C THR A 349 -20.03 12.12 -25.24
N GLN A 350 -19.80 12.80 -26.36
CA GLN A 350 -20.88 13.37 -27.17
C GLN A 350 -21.44 12.27 -28.07
N VAL A 351 -22.75 12.06 -28.01
CA VAL A 351 -23.50 11.20 -28.93
C VAL A 351 -24.40 12.10 -29.78
N THR A 352 -24.09 12.21 -31.06
CA THR A 352 -24.88 13.03 -31.99
C THR A 352 -26.21 12.36 -32.32
N ALA A 353 -27.16 13.11 -32.90
CA ALA A 353 -28.43 12.56 -33.37
C ALA A 353 -28.29 11.41 -34.40
N SER A 354 -27.17 11.34 -35.14
CA SER A 354 -26.88 10.24 -36.07
C SER A 354 -26.26 9.01 -35.39
N GLY A 355 -25.95 9.09 -34.09
CA GLY A 355 -25.29 8.06 -33.31
C GLY A 355 -23.76 8.12 -33.34
N GLU A 356 -23.15 9.11 -34.00
CA GLU A 356 -21.71 9.31 -33.94
C GLU A 356 -21.27 9.61 -32.49
N ARG A 357 -20.21 8.93 -32.02
CA ARG A 357 -19.67 9.08 -30.67
C ARG A 357 -18.32 9.78 -30.73
N ARG A 358 -18.18 10.90 -30.02
CA ARG A 358 -16.93 11.66 -29.90
C ARG A 358 -16.50 11.75 -28.43
N LEU A 359 -15.28 11.32 -28.16
CA LEU A 359 -14.73 11.26 -26.81
C LEU A 359 -14.07 12.58 -26.41
N SER A 360 -14.20 12.94 -25.15
CA SER A 360 -13.43 14.01 -24.55
C SER A 360 -12.02 13.56 -24.17
N LYS A 361 -11.17 14.55 -23.88
CA LYS A 361 -10.02 14.37 -22.99
C LYS A 361 -10.53 14.11 -21.58
N TYR A 362 -9.75 13.42 -20.76
CA TYR A 362 -10.11 13.19 -19.36
C TYR A 362 -9.37 14.13 -18.41
N VAL A 363 -9.85 14.20 -17.16
CA VAL A 363 -9.15 14.83 -16.04
C VAL A 363 -9.19 13.90 -14.83
N GLN A 364 -8.05 13.71 -14.17
CA GLN A 364 -8.00 13.00 -12.89
C GLN A 364 -8.07 13.94 -11.70
N VAL A 365 -8.79 13.51 -10.67
CA VAL A 365 -8.92 14.22 -9.38
C VAL A 365 -8.62 13.29 -8.21
N PHE A 366 -7.96 13.82 -7.18
CA PHE A 366 -7.75 13.14 -5.91
C PHE A 366 -8.98 13.22 -5.04
N ILE A 367 -9.27 12.14 -4.29
CA ILE A 367 -10.32 12.14 -3.27
C ILE A 367 -9.66 12.03 -1.90
N VAL A 368 -9.50 13.19 -1.24
CA VAL A 368 -8.81 13.29 0.04
C VAL A 368 -9.81 13.14 1.17
N GLY A 369 -9.72 12.03 1.88
CA GLY A 369 -10.52 11.74 3.04
C GLY A 369 -10.18 10.38 3.60
N ASN A 370 -10.44 10.18 4.89
CA ASN A 370 -10.26 8.88 5.49
C ASN A 370 -11.36 7.95 4.95
N THR A 371 -10.98 6.78 4.42
CA THR A 371 -11.86 5.62 4.56
C THR A 371 -12.19 5.55 6.04
N ARG A 372 -13.47 5.40 6.43
CA ARG A 372 -13.77 5.05 7.83
C ARG A 372 -12.78 3.95 8.19
N ARG A 373 -11.88 4.21 9.15
CA ARG A 373 -11.11 3.16 9.80
C ARG A 373 -12.18 2.22 10.30
N ILE A 374 -12.31 1.08 9.64
CA ILE A 374 -13.00 -0.04 10.26
C ILE A 374 -12.00 -0.45 11.33
N ASP A 375 -12.36 -0.09 12.56
CA ASP A 375 -11.62 -0.37 13.78
C ASP A 375 -11.32 -1.86 13.94
#